data_AF-A0A944KNY7-F1
#
_entry.id   AF-A0A944KNY7-F1
#
_cell.length_a   1.000
_cell.length_b   1.000
_cell.length_c   1.000
_cell.angle_alpha   90.00
_cell.angle_beta   90.00
_cell.angle_gamma   90.00
#
_symmetry.space_group_name_H-M   'P 1'
#
loop_
_entity.id
_entity.type
_entity.pdbx_description
1 polymer ?
#
loop_
_entity_poly.entity_id
_entity_poly.type
_entity_poly.pdbx_seq_one_letter_code
_entity_poly.pdbx_strand_id
1 'polypeptide(L)'
;MAEDRPIALDEYPIHQAPLSMKHVATGDRNAYDRCIFQLVDHTGRALLIAGLGVYPNTGVIDAYATLRIGDRLHAVRASDALTDDRMNLSVGPLRITVDEPLRRFSLHCDADPADPDSLSYDVTWTAEFPAVWEPHHVQRRGDRLMLEGRRFVQAGGAAGTIRVAGEEIRLAAGEWTGTRDRSWGVRPIPGEDGGRAAEEHRPEGFHWLWIPVRFDDRFLMVIAQEDADGHRTLNEALLVREGERDLQLGWPHADITYRPGTRHPERAVIHLTDPARKPLELGVEILNSSPLAVGAGYPPAADWQHGSWQGRGWTDRRTYDLSDPTAHPMAAYGVTDHAARFTLDGRIGHGIFEHGTFGRHDPSGFTGYDSVAG
;
A
#
# COMPACT_ATOMS: atom_id res chain seq x y z
N MET A 1 9.57 -6.98 -28.92
CA MET A 1 10.47 -6.34 -27.92
C MET A 1 10.07 -6.92 -26.59
N ALA A 2 11.03 -7.33 -25.74
CA ALA A 2 10.67 -7.71 -24.37
C ALA A 2 9.99 -6.51 -23.72
N GLU A 3 8.93 -6.73 -22.95
CA GLU A 3 8.27 -5.64 -22.25
C GLU A 3 9.23 -5.02 -21.24
N ASP A 4 9.10 -3.71 -21.03
CA ASP A 4 9.85 -2.99 -20.00
C ASP A 4 9.33 -3.43 -18.63
N ARG A 5 10.22 -4.00 -17.82
CA ARG A 5 9.91 -4.63 -16.54
C ARG A 5 10.97 -4.26 -15.51
N PRO A 6 10.64 -4.25 -14.21
CA PRO A 6 11.63 -4.18 -13.14
C PRO A 6 12.68 -5.30 -13.25
N ILE A 7 13.87 -5.03 -12.75
CA ILE A 7 14.99 -5.97 -12.71
C ILE A 7 15.26 -6.42 -11.27
N ALA A 8 16.06 -7.47 -11.11
CA ALA A 8 16.34 -8.10 -9.82
C ALA A 8 16.86 -7.14 -8.74
N LEU A 9 17.63 -6.11 -9.12
CA LEU A 9 18.16 -5.13 -8.15
C LEU A 9 17.10 -4.14 -7.65
N ASP A 10 15.96 -4.00 -8.34
CA ASP A 10 14.88 -3.10 -7.93
C ASP A 10 14.16 -3.60 -6.66
N GLU A 11 14.43 -4.84 -6.25
CA GLU A 11 14.00 -5.41 -4.98
C GLU A 11 14.64 -4.73 -3.76
N TYR A 12 15.81 -4.11 -3.94
CA TYR A 12 16.60 -3.58 -2.84
C TYR A 12 16.59 -2.06 -2.81
N PRO A 13 16.68 -1.43 -1.62
CA PRO A 13 16.66 0.01 -1.47
C PRO A 13 18.01 0.66 -1.80
N ILE A 14 18.42 0.56 -3.08
CA ILE A 14 19.75 0.96 -3.60
C ILE A 14 19.69 1.80 -4.87
N HIS A 15 18.54 2.39 -5.22
CA HIS A 15 18.35 3.11 -6.48
C HIS A 15 19.01 4.48 -6.50
N GLN A 16 20.21 4.63 -7.08
CA GLN A 16 20.95 5.88 -6.91
C GLN A 16 21.81 6.20 -8.14
N ALA A 17 22.05 7.49 -8.36
CA ALA A 17 22.87 8.15 -9.38
C ALA A 17 24.24 7.50 -9.71
N PRO A 18 25.05 8.05 -10.65
CA PRO A 18 26.46 7.66 -10.83
C PRO A 18 27.35 8.07 -9.63
N LEU A 19 26.99 7.60 -8.44
CA LEU A 19 27.61 7.84 -7.14
C LEU A 19 27.77 6.50 -6.42
N SER A 20 28.45 6.49 -5.27
CA SER A 20 28.40 5.34 -4.35
C SER A 20 26.96 5.06 -3.92
N MET A 21 26.57 3.80 -3.76
CA MET A 21 25.25 3.38 -3.23
C MET A 21 24.96 3.89 -1.82
N LYS A 22 25.97 4.47 -1.14
CA LYS A 22 25.81 5.20 0.12
C LYS A 22 25.02 6.52 -0.05
N HIS A 23 25.04 7.12 -1.23
CA HIS A 23 24.51 8.46 -1.48
C HIS A 23 23.28 8.42 -2.38
N VAL A 24 22.21 9.07 -1.94
CA VAL A 24 21.04 9.34 -2.79
C VAL A 24 21.37 10.50 -3.72
N ALA A 25 20.81 10.46 -4.93
CA ALA A 25 20.94 11.53 -5.92
C ALA A 25 20.46 12.91 -5.42
N THR A 26 19.54 12.93 -4.46
CA THR A 26 18.95 14.15 -3.90
C THR A 26 19.35 14.34 -2.44
N GLY A 27 19.58 15.60 -2.05
CA GLY A 27 19.74 16.00 -0.64
C GLY A 27 18.40 16.23 0.08
N ASP A 28 17.26 15.98 -0.58
CA ASP A 28 15.95 16.14 0.01
C ASP A 28 15.77 15.19 1.21
N ARG A 29 15.43 15.75 2.37
CA ARG A 29 15.19 15.00 3.61
C ARG A 29 14.21 13.84 3.42
N ASN A 30 13.25 14.01 2.53
CA ASN A 30 12.16 13.08 2.24
C ASN A 30 12.53 11.98 1.23
N ALA A 31 13.82 11.85 0.88
CA ALA A 31 14.31 10.72 0.09
C ALA A 31 13.95 9.40 0.78
N TYR A 32 13.27 8.51 0.06
CA TYR A 32 12.78 7.26 0.60
C TYR A 32 12.90 6.11 -0.40
N ASP A 33 12.87 4.91 0.16
CA ASP A 33 12.70 3.67 -0.57
C ASP A 33 11.88 2.70 0.30
N ARG A 34 10.74 2.21 -0.19
CA ARG A 34 9.73 1.47 0.57
C ARG A 34 9.24 0.22 -0.15
N CYS A 35 8.86 -0.78 0.62
CA CYS A 35 8.11 -1.94 0.15
C CYS A 35 6.88 -2.16 1.03
N ILE A 36 5.84 -2.71 0.42
CA ILE A 36 4.62 -3.17 1.10
C ILE A 36 4.18 -4.50 0.50
N PHE A 37 3.61 -5.36 1.33
CA PHE A 37 2.96 -6.60 0.99
C PHE A 37 1.58 -6.62 1.66
N GLN A 38 0.54 -6.89 0.89
CA GLN A 38 -0.81 -7.16 1.42
C GLN A 38 -1.19 -8.60 1.16
N LEU A 39 -1.59 -9.32 2.20
CA LEU A 39 -2.08 -10.69 2.12
C LEU A 39 -3.56 -10.71 2.47
N VAL A 40 -4.37 -11.12 1.50
CA VAL A 40 -5.83 -11.06 1.51
C VAL A 40 -6.37 -12.48 1.63
N ASP A 41 -7.04 -12.77 2.75
CA ASP A 41 -7.89 -13.95 2.89
C ASP A 41 -9.12 -13.79 1.99
N HIS A 42 -9.38 -14.75 1.10
CA HIS A 42 -10.51 -14.70 0.16
C HIS A 42 -11.88 -14.73 0.85
N THR A 43 -11.94 -15.14 2.12
CA THR A 43 -13.17 -15.08 2.93
C THR A 43 -13.38 -13.73 3.61
N GLY A 44 -12.37 -12.87 3.64
CA GLY A 44 -12.40 -11.59 4.34
C GLY A 44 -12.08 -11.66 5.83
N ARG A 45 -11.84 -12.85 6.41
CA ARG A 45 -11.58 -12.98 7.85
C ARG A 45 -10.32 -12.22 8.30
N ALA A 46 -9.28 -12.19 7.46
CA ALA A 46 -8.00 -11.62 7.81
C ALA A 46 -7.37 -10.81 6.66
N LEU A 47 -6.69 -9.71 7.02
CA LEU A 47 -5.84 -8.92 6.12
C LEU A 47 -4.53 -8.60 6.84
N LEU A 48 -3.43 -9.16 6.35
CA LEU A 48 -2.07 -8.84 6.82
C LEU A 48 -1.45 -7.81 5.87
N ILE A 49 -0.91 -6.73 6.41
CA ILE A 49 -0.15 -5.73 5.66
C ILE A 49 1.21 -5.59 6.34
N ALA A 50 2.28 -5.84 5.59
CA ALA A 50 3.64 -5.71 6.08
C ALA A 50 4.44 -4.78 5.19
N GLY A 51 5.32 -3.98 5.77
CA GLY A 51 6.14 -3.05 4.99
C GLY A 51 7.44 -2.69 5.68
N LEU A 52 8.37 -2.18 4.88
CA LEU A 52 9.67 -1.69 5.33
C LEU A 52 10.01 -0.42 4.55
N GLY A 53 10.60 0.55 5.25
CA GLY A 53 11.05 1.81 4.69
C GLY A 53 12.49 2.14 5.05
N VAL A 54 13.20 2.69 4.08
CA VAL A 54 14.56 3.22 4.21
C VAL A 54 14.54 4.71 3.87
N TYR A 55 15.14 5.52 4.74
CA TYR A 55 15.17 6.99 4.64
C TYR A 55 16.62 7.46 4.76
N PRO A 56 17.38 7.47 3.65
CA PRO A 56 18.82 7.65 3.69
C PRO A 56 19.26 8.99 4.29
N ASN A 57 18.53 10.06 3.98
CA ASN A 57 18.91 11.42 4.40
C ASN A 57 18.53 11.72 5.85
N THR A 58 17.67 10.92 6.48
CA THR A 58 17.44 10.95 7.94
C THR A 58 18.16 9.82 8.69
N GLY A 59 18.76 8.88 7.97
CA GLY A 59 19.49 7.75 8.57
C GLY A 59 18.60 6.74 9.27
N VAL A 60 17.34 6.58 8.83
CA VAL A 60 16.35 5.70 9.47
C VAL A 60 16.02 4.51 8.58
N ILE A 61 15.90 3.34 9.19
CA ILE A 61 15.18 2.20 8.64
C ILE A 61 14.01 1.87 9.58
N ASP A 62 12.85 1.56 9.03
CA ASP A 62 11.69 1.15 9.81
C ASP A 62 10.91 0.02 9.13
N ALA A 63 10.12 -0.70 9.91
CA ALA A 63 9.23 -1.74 9.42
C ALA A 63 7.97 -1.81 10.28
N TYR A 64 6.90 -2.34 9.68
CA TYR A 64 5.68 -2.65 10.37
C TYR A 64 5.03 -3.92 9.82
N ALA A 65 4.15 -4.50 10.63
CA ALA A 65 3.13 -5.43 10.20
C ALA A 65 1.83 -5.13 10.94
N THR A 66 0.72 -5.06 10.22
CA THR A 66 -0.63 -4.99 10.78
C THR A 66 -1.46 -6.18 10.33
N LEU A 67 -2.18 -6.78 11.26
CA LEU A 67 -3.12 -7.87 11.00
C LEU A 67 -4.50 -7.47 11.47
N ARG A 68 -5.43 -7.35 10.52
CA ARG A 68 -6.83 -7.04 10.75
C ARG A 68 -7.65 -8.32 10.81
N ILE A 69 -8.27 -8.63 11.95
CA ILE A 69 -9.21 -9.76 12.14
C ILE A 69 -10.44 -9.27 12.91
N GLY A 70 -11.64 -9.55 12.39
CA GLY A 70 -12.90 -9.20 13.08
C GLY A 70 -13.04 -7.70 13.26
N ASP A 71 -12.91 -7.18 14.51
CA ASP A 71 -12.83 -5.75 14.85
C ASP A 71 -11.50 -5.34 15.52
N ARG A 72 -10.49 -6.21 15.48
CA ARG A 72 -9.15 -5.93 16.01
C ARG A 72 -8.13 -5.72 14.91
N LEU A 73 -7.19 -4.82 15.17
CA LEU A 73 -5.97 -4.63 14.39
C LEU A 73 -4.77 -4.83 15.32
N HIS A 74 -3.97 -5.85 15.05
CA HIS A 74 -2.73 -6.12 15.78
C HIS A 74 -1.57 -5.54 14.98
N ALA A 75 -0.69 -4.78 15.62
CA ALA A 75 0.45 -4.13 14.99
C ALA A 75 1.76 -4.55 15.66
N VAL A 76 2.78 -4.80 14.85
CA VAL A 76 4.19 -4.87 15.24
C VAL A 76 4.92 -3.79 14.47
N ARG A 77 5.73 -3.00 15.15
CA ARG A 77 6.46 -1.86 14.58
C ARG A 77 7.89 -1.89 15.05
N ALA A 78 8.80 -1.48 14.19
CA ALA A 78 10.22 -1.43 14.50
C ALA A 78 10.90 -0.26 13.78
N SER A 79 11.94 0.29 14.42
CA SER A 79 12.77 1.37 13.89
C SER A 79 14.20 1.17 14.35
N ASP A 80 15.15 1.43 13.46
CA ASP A 80 16.57 1.41 13.79
C ASP A 80 17.36 2.38 12.90
N ALA A 81 18.62 2.57 13.25
CA ALA A 81 19.54 3.39 12.48
C ALA A 81 19.93 2.62 11.23
N LEU A 82 19.79 3.28 10.10
CA LEU A 82 20.14 2.75 8.81
C LEU A 82 21.64 2.50 8.69
N THR A 83 22.01 1.33 8.19
CA THR A 83 23.41 0.90 8.04
C THR A 83 23.88 1.00 6.59
N ASP A 84 25.13 0.67 6.31
CA ASP A 84 25.63 0.62 4.92
C ASP A 84 25.16 -0.64 4.17
N ASP A 85 24.71 -1.69 4.87
CA ASP A 85 24.13 -2.89 4.25
C ASP A 85 22.64 -2.68 3.95
N ARG A 86 22.37 -2.13 2.77
CA ARG A 86 21.00 -1.86 2.28
C ARG A 86 20.27 -3.09 1.77
N MET A 87 20.94 -4.23 1.67
CA MET A 87 20.29 -5.48 1.28
C MET A 87 19.74 -6.25 2.48
N ASN A 88 20.18 -5.92 3.70
CA ASN A 88 19.59 -6.46 4.93
C ASN A 88 18.27 -5.75 5.27
N LEU A 89 17.16 -6.36 4.86
CA LEU A 89 15.81 -5.86 5.11
C LEU A 89 15.24 -6.41 6.46
N SER A 90 16.00 -6.21 7.53
CA SER A 90 15.61 -6.61 8.90
C SER A 90 15.53 -5.41 9.83
N VAL A 91 14.44 -5.28 10.60
CA VAL A 91 14.28 -4.24 11.63
C VAL A 91 13.57 -4.85 12.84
N GLY A 92 14.29 -4.97 13.96
CA GLY A 92 13.75 -5.65 15.15
C GLY A 92 13.28 -7.08 14.83
N PRO A 93 12.04 -7.46 15.18
CA PRO A 93 11.51 -8.80 14.91
C PRO A 93 11.05 -9.00 13.46
N LEU A 94 11.01 -7.93 12.65
CA LEU A 94 10.47 -7.96 11.28
C LEU A 94 11.60 -8.16 10.28
N ARG A 95 11.39 -9.08 9.32
CA ARG A 95 12.34 -9.37 8.25
C ARG A 95 11.64 -9.68 6.93
N ILE A 96 12.20 -9.14 5.85
CA ILE A 96 11.86 -9.49 4.48
C ILE A 96 13.10 -10.11 3.84
N THR A 97 13.01 -11.34 3.34
CA THR A 97 14.11 -11.98 2.61
C THR A 97 13.71 -12.10 1.15
N VAL A 98 14.54 -11.58 0.26
CA VAL A 98 14.40 -11.76 -1.19
C VAL A 98 15.05 -13.10 -1.56
N ASP A 99 14.27 -14.18 -1.54
CA ASP A 99 14.78 -15.53 -1.82
C ASP A 99 15.14 -15.68 -3.30
N GLU A 100 14.25 -15.19 -4.17
CA GLU A 100 14.41 -15.13 -5.62
C GLU A 100 13.81 -13.80 -6.11
N PRO A 101 14.63 -12.84 -6.59
CA PRO A 101 14.15 -11.52 -6.98
C PRO A 101 12.95 -11.56 -7.93
N LEU A 102 11.93 -10.73 -7.67
CA LEU A 102 10.67 -10.66 -8.42
C LEU A 102 9.88 -11.99 -8.47
N ARG A 103 10.25 -13.01 -7.69
CA ARG A 103 9.67 -14.36 -7.74
C ARG A 103 9.26 -14.91 -6.38
N ARG A 104 10.13 -14.89 -5.37
CA ARG A 104 9.85 -15.48 -4.06
C ARG A 104 10.47 -14.66 -2.91
N PHE A 105 9.69 -14.49 -1.85
CA PHE A 105 10.09 -13.76 -0.65
C PHE A 105 9.65 -14.51 0.59
N SER A 106 10.46 -14.43 1.64
CA SER A 106 10.10 -14.87 2.99
C SER A 106 9.83 -13.65 3.86
N LEU A 107 8.62 -13.55 4.38
CA LEU A 107 8.16 -12.52 5.29
C LEU A 107 8.12 -13.12 6.69
N HIS A 108 8.86 -12.52 7.63
CA HIS A 108 8.99 -13.06 8.98
C HIS A 108 8.74 -11.99 10.04
N CYS A 109 8.04 -12.39 11.10
CA CYS A 109 7.93 -11.66 12.35
C CYS A 109 8.14 -12.61 13.51
N ASP A 110 9.24 -12.44 14.25
CA ASP A 110 9.55 -13.24 15.43
C ASP A 110 8.44 -13.10 16.49
N ALA A 111 8.15 -14.18 17.22
CA ALA A 111 7.31 -14.13 18.41
C ALA A 111 8.00 -13.32 19.51
N ASP A 112 7.21 -12.57 20.29
CA ASP A 112 7.73 -11.93 21.50
C ASP A 112 7.85 -12.96 22.63
N PRO A 113 9.04 -13.23 23.18
CA PRO A 113 9.18 -14.15 24.30
C PRO A 113 8.41 -13.72 25.56
N ALA A 114 8.18 -12.41 25.74
CA ALA A 114 7.42 -11.86 26.86
C ALA A 114 5.91 -11.84 26.61
N ASP A 115 5.47 -11.88 25.36
CA ASP A 115 4.07 -11.94 24.94
C ASP A 115 3.90 -12.85 23.70
N PRO A 116 3.94 -14.19 23.88
CA PRO A 116 3.88 -15.15 22.77
C PRO A 116 2.57 -15.10 21.96
N ASP A 117 1.53 -14.49 22.51
CA ASP A 117 0.23 -14.32 21.84
C ASP A 117 0.20 -13.05 20.97
N SER A 118 1.23 -12.20 21.02
CA SER A 118 1.36 -11.08 20.08
C SER A 118 1.59 -11.56 18.65
N LEU A 119 1.28 -10.70 17.68
CA LEU A 119 1.38 -11.02 16.25
C LEU A 119 2.78 -11.53 15.87
N SER A 120 2.83 -12.74 15.32
CA SER A 120 4.03 -13.31 14.68
C SER A 120 3.63 -14.06 13.41
N TYR A 121 4.55 -14.22 12.48
CA TYR A 121 4.28 -14.93 11.23
C TYR A 121 5.55 -15.41 10.55
N ASP A 122 5.38 -16.47 9.75
CA ASP A 122 6.38 -16.99 8.82
C ASP A 122 5.63 -17.34 7.53
N VAL A 123 5.87 -16.54 6.48
CA VAL A 123 5.10 -16.59 5.25
C VAL A 123 6.03 -16.52 4.04
N THR A 124 5.85 -17.46 3.13
CA THR A 124 6.39 -17.38 1.77
C THR A 124 5.40 -16.68 0.86
N TRP A 125 5.82 -15.58 0.24
CA TRP A 125 5.11 -14.92 -0.86
C TRP A 125 5.72 -15.37 -2.19
N THR A 126 4.89 -15.74 -3.15
CA THR A 126 5.33 -16.21 -4.47
C THR A 126 4.60 -15.44 -5.56
N ALA A 127 5.36 -14.84 -6.49
CA ALA A 127 4.82 -14.16 -7.65
C ALA A 127 4.11 -15.15 -8.57
N GLU A 128 2.91 -14.80 -9.01
CA GLU A 128 2.18 -15.54 -10.05
C GLU A 128 2.10 -14.76 -11.36
N PHE A 129 2.35 -13.44 -11.30
CA PHE A 129 2.37 -12.56 -12.47
C PHE A 129 3.66 -11.73 -12.52
N PRO A 130 4.09 -11.28 -13.71
CA PRO A 130 5.21 -10.34 -13.84
C PRO A 130 4.97 -9.06 -13.03
N ALA A 131 6.04 -8.50 -12.47
CA ALA A 131 6.00 -7.16 -11.90
C ALA A 131 5.84 -6.12 -13.00
N VAL A 132 4.99 -5.11 -12.78
CA VAL A 132 4.70 -4.08 -13.78
C VAL A 132 5.01 -2.70 -13.22
N TRP A 133 5.54 -1.82 -14.06
CA TRP A 133 5.75 -0.42 -13.70
C TRP A 133 4.40 0.28 -13.52
N GLU A 134 4.28 1.10 -12.49
CA GLU A 134 3.27 2.16 -12.46
C GLU A 134 3.76 3.37 -13.27
N PRO A 135 2.86 4.30 -13.67
CA PRO A 135 3.28 5.57 -14.25
C PRO A 135 4.14 6.35 -13.26
N HIS A 136 4.96 7.27 -13.75
CA HIS A 136 5.80 8.08 -12.86
C HIS A 136 4.92 9.00 -11.99
N HIS A 137 5.07 8.89 -10.67
CA HIS A 137 4.31 9.71 -9.72
C HIS A 137 5.01 11.04 -9.56
N VAL A 138 4.31 12.14 -9.86
CA VAL A 138 4.82 13.50 -9.64
C VAL A 138 3.68 14.35 -9.07
N GLN A 139 3.91 14.93 -7.89
CA GLN A 139 3.00 15.87 -7.26
C GLN A 139 3.75 17.13 -6.86
N ARG A 140 3.23 18.29 -7.28
CA ARG A 140 3.72 19.61 -6.89
C ARG A 140 2.64 20.37 -6.13
N ARG A 141 3.05 21.24 -5.21
CA ARG A 141 2.18 22.22 -4.54
C ARG A 141 2.84 23.59 -4.64
N GLY A 142 2.23 24.49 -5.41
CA GLY A 142 2.94 25.68 -5.91
C GLY A 142 4.24 25.24 -6.61
N ASP A 143 5.35 25.84 -6.20
CA ASP A 143 6.67 25.55 -6.77
C ASP A 143 7.39 24.35 -6.10
N ARG A 144 6.84 23.80 -5.01
CA ARG A 144 7.47 22.72 -4.24
C ARG A 144 7.10 21.35 -4.81
N LEU A 145 8.12 20.53 -5.08
CA LEU A 145 7.95 19.09 -5.31
C LEU A 145 7.56 18.42 -3.98
N MET A 146 6.38 17.84 -3.92
CA MET A 146 5.88 17.17 -2.73
C MET A 146 6.12 15.67 -2.78
N LEU A 147 5.90 15.06 -3.95
CA LEU A 147 6.11 13.65 -4.18
C LEU A 147 6.71 13.47 -5.57
N GLU A 148 7.76 12.68 -5.66
CA GLU A 148 8.25 12.12 -6.91
C GLU A 148 8.60 10.66 -6.66
N GLY A 149 8.14 9.75 -7.49
CA GLY A 149 8.46 8.35 -7.27
C GLY A 149 8.19 7.44 -8.44
N ARG A 150 9.10 6.47 -8.61
CA ARG A 150 8.88 5.30 -9.45
C ARG A 150 8.39 4.16 -8.57
N ARG A 151 7.48 3.36 -9.12
CA ARG A 151 6.89 2.22 -8.42
C ARG A 151 6.71 1.08 -9.38
N PHE A 152 6.78 -0.13 -8.84
CA PHE A 152 6.27 -1.31 -9.51
C PHE A 152 5.39 -2.10 -8.56
N VAL A 153 4.43 -2.82 -9.15
CA VAL A 153 3.44 -3.63 -8.44
C VAL A 153 3.44 -5.05 -8.97
N GLN A 154 3.11 -6.01 -8.11
CA GLN A 154 3.05 -7.42 -8.46
C GLN A 154 1.95 -8.13 -7.68
N ALA A 155 1.39 -9.17 -8.27
CA ALA A 155 0.43 -10.06 -7.63
C ALA A 155 0.91 -11.51 -7.62
N GLY A 156 0.47 -12.24 -6.60
CA GLY A 156 0.87 -13.61 -6.36
C GLY A 156 0.04 -14.28 -5.27
N GLY A 157 0.59 -15.37 -4.74
CA GLY A 157 0.01 -16.13 -3.63
C GLY A 157 0.88 -16.04 -2.39
N ALA A 158 0.31 -16.44 -1.26
CA ALA A 158 1.03 -16.56 0.00
C ALA A 158 0.75 -17.91 0.65
N ALA A 159 1.77 -18.49 1.27
CA ALA A 159 1.66 -19.71 2.05
C ALA A 159 2.53 -19.62 3.29
N GLY A 160 1.98 -20.06 4.43
CA GLY A 160 2.68 -20.00 5.71
C GLY A 160 1.72 -19.97 6.87
N THR A 161 2.15 -19.37 7.97
CA THR A 161 1.40 -19.34 9.22
C THR A 161 1.46 -17.95 9.86
N ILE A 162 0.34 -17.51 10.39
CA ILE A 162 0.22 -16.33 11.24
C ILE A 162 -0.25 -16.79 12.62
N ARG A 163 0.32 -16.25 13.69
CA ARG A 163 -0.12 -16.49 15.08
C ARG A 163 -0.44 -15.18 15.76
N VAL A 164 -1.59 -15.12 16.41
CA VAL A 164 -2.05 -13.94 17.14
C VAL A 164 -3.17 -14.30 18.12
N ALA A 165 -3.17 -13.72 19.31
CA ALA A 165 -4.21 -13.89 20.33
C ALA A 165 -4.57 -15.37 20.64
N GLY A 166 -3.56 -16.25 20.65
CA GLY A 166 -3.74 -17.69 20.86
C GLY A 166 -4.32 -18.46 19.66
N GLU A 167 -4.56 -17.80 18.53
CA GLU A 167 -5.02 -18.39 17.28
C GLU A 167 -3.85 -18.61 16.30
N GLU A 168 -3.90 -19.72 15.57
CA GLU A 168 -3.04 -20.00 14.43
C GLU A 168 -3.86 -19.97 13.13
N ILE A 169 -3.47 -19.12 12.19
CA ILE A 169 -4.08 -18.99 10.86
C ILE A 169 -3.12 -19.57 9.83
N ARG A 170 -3.55 -20.63 9.14
CA ARG A 170 -2.80 -21.23 8.04
C ARG A 170 -3.16 -20.53 6.73
N LEU A 171 -2.15 -20.02 6.03
CA LEU A 171 -2.30 -19.44 4.69
C LEU A 171 -2.23 -20.57 3.66
N ALA A 172 -3.39 -21.15 3.30
CA ALA A 172 -3.43 -22.23 2.31
C ALA A 172 -3.34 -21.67 0.89
N ALA A 173 -2.60 -22.38 0.02
CA ALA A 173 -2.47 -22.01 -1.38
C ALA A 173 -3.85 -22.01 -2.07
N GLY A 174 -4.13 -20.94 -2.83
CA GLY A 174 -5.42 -20.75 -3.50
C GLY A 174 -6.52 -20.11 -2.63
N GLU A 175 -6.32 -19.96 -1.32
CA GLU A 175 -7.26 -19.28 -0.41
C GLU A 175 -6.80 -17.88 -0.02
N TRP A 176 -5.58 -17.51 -0.40
CA TRP A 176 -4.94 -16.23 -0.10
C TRP A 176 -4.33 -15.61 -1.35
N THR A 177 -4.58 -14.31 -1.54
CA THR A 177 -3.90 -13.50 -2.55
C THR A 177 -2.85 -12.64 -1.87
N GLY A 178 -1.69 -12.52 -2.48
CA GLY A 178 -0.68 -11.53 -2.13
C GLY A 178 -0.57 -10.44 -3.20
N THR A 179 -0.60 -9.18 -2.80
CA THR A 179 -0.17 -8.04 -3.63
C THR A 179 1.04 -7.38 -2.98
N ARG A 180 1.88 -6.71 -3.77
CA ARG A 180 3.01 -5.94 -3.25
C ARG A 180 3.36 -4.78 -4.17
N ASP A 181 3.96 -3.75 -3.59
CA ASP A 181 4.66 -2.73 -4.36
C ASP A 181 6.02 -2.38 -3.77
N ARG A 182 6.87 -1.85 -4.65
CA ARG A 182 8.12 -1.19 -4.31
C ARG A 182 8.04 0.22 -4.83
N SER A 183 8.50 1.17 -4.03
CA SER A 183 8.47 2.58 -4.39
C SER A 183 9.72 3.31 -3.87
N TRP A 184 10.26 4.21 -4.68
CA TRP A 184 11.42 5.02 -4.30
C TRP A 184 11.37 6.39 -4.94
N GLY A 185 12.03 7.36 -4.31
CA GLY A 185 12.07 8.75 -4.76
C GLY A 185 12.03 9.71 -3.58
N VAL A 186 11.15 10.72 -3.66
CA VAL A 186 10.92 11.74 -2.62
C VAL A 186 9.48 11.66 -2.16
N ARG A 187 9.25 11.52 -0.86
CA ARG A 187 7.90 11.44 -0.28
C ARG A 187 7.87 11.93 1.16
N PRO A 188 6.91 12.81 1.52
CA PRO A 188 6.98 13.51 2.79
C PRO A 188 7.02 12.55 3.98
N ILE A 189 7.89 12.85 4.93
CA ILE A 189 7.96 12.21 6.25
C ILE A 189 7.77 13.29 7.34
N PRO A 190 7.34 12.93 8.56
CA PRO A 190 7.08 13.90 9.62
C PRO A 190 8.29 14.77 9.96
N GLY A 191 8.07 15.98 10.48
CA GLY A 191 9.12 16.80 11.10
C GLY A 191 9.80 17.84 10.19
N GLU A 192 9.37 18.01 8.95
CA GLU A 192 9.77 19.17 8.13
C GLU A 192 8.75 20.30 8.29
N ASP A 193 9.22 21.54 8.48
CA ASP A 193 8.37 22.73 8.45
C ASP A 193 8.04 23.08 6.99
N GLY A 194 6.74 23.16 6.68
CA GLY A 194 6.26 23.50 5.34
C GLY A 194 6.38 24.99 4.97
N GLY A 195 6.66 25.86 5.95
CA GLY A 195 6.75 27.30 5.79
C GLY A 195 5.49 27.93 5.17
N ARG A 196 5.64 29.14 4.62
CA ARG A 196 4.54 29.91 3.99
C ARG A 196 3.83 29.12 2.88
N ALA A 197 4.58 28.35 2.09
CA ALA A 197 4.03 27.58 0.98
C ALA A 197 2.98 26.55 1.44
N ALA A 198 3.14 25.95 2.62
CA ALA A 198 2.15 25.03 3.17
C ALA A 198 0.86 25.72 3.64
N GLU A 199 0.89 27.02 3.90
CA GLU A 199 -0.31 27.82 4.21
C GLU A 199 -1.03 28.26 2.93
N GLU A 200 -0.27 28.72 1.93
CA GLU A 200 -0.79 29.28 0.67
C GLU A 200 -1.25 28.21 -0.34
N HIS A 201 -0.70 26.99 -0.26
CA HIS A 201 -0.96 25.90 -1.22
C HIS A 201 -1.52 24.64 -0.55
N ARG A 202 -2.47 24.81 0.38
CA ARG A 202 -3.20 23.69 0.97
C ARG A 202 -4.07 23.01 -0.09
N PRO A 203 -4.08 21.68 -0.16
CA PRO A 203 -4.95 20.97 -1.09
C PRO A 203 -6.41 21.17 -0.67
N GLU A 204 -7.27 21.43 -1.63
CA GLU A 204 -8.72 21.49 -1.40
C GLU A 204 -9.30 20.09 -1.19
N GLY A 205 -8.64 19.09 -1.79
CA GLY A 205 -8.95 17.69 -1.62
C GLY A 205 -8.03 16.79 -2.43
N PHE A 206 -8.23 15.49 -2.28
CA PHE A 206 -7.44 14.43 -2.89
C PHE A 206 -8.27 13.16 -2.93
N HIS A 207 -8.32 12.51 -4.08
CA HIS A 207 -8.98 11.23 -4.27
C HIS A 207 -8.00 10.23 -4.89
N TRP A 208 -7.97 9.02 -4.35
CA TRP A 208 -6.98 7.99 -4.67
C TRP A 208 -7.61 6.62 -4.74
N LEU A 209 -7.25 5.90 -5.80
CA LEU A 209 -7.56 4.50 -6.01
C LEU A 209 -6.29 3.77 -6.43
N TRP A 210 -5.95 2.69 -5.72
CA TRP A 210 -4.90 1.76 -6.10
C TRP A 210 -5.43 0.33 -5.95
N ILE A 211 -5.60 -0.36 -7.08
CA ILE A 211 -6.44 -1.55 -7.18
C ILE A 211 -5.71 -2.68 -7.93
N PRO A 212 -4.74 -3.34 -7.28
CA PRO A 212 -4.17 -4.59 -7.78
C PRO A 212 -5.13 -5.76 -7.52
N VAL A 213 -5.45 -6.50 -8.57
CA VAL A 213 -6.38 -7.63 -8.52
C VAL A 213 -5.76 -8.86 -9.17
N ARG A 214 -5.65 -9.94 -8.39
CA ARG A 214 -5.26 -11.26 -8.88
C ARG A 214 -6.49 -12.05 -9.28
N PHE A 215 -6.62 -12.37 -10.56
CA PHE A 215 -7.50 -13.44 -11.04
C PHE A 215 -6.66 -14.69 -11.30
N ASP A 216 -7.29 -15.86 -11.45
CA ASP A 216 -6.58 -17.10 -11.76
C ASP A 216 -5.79 -17.04 -13.08
N ASP A 217 -6.25 -16.23 -14.04
CA ASP A 217 -5.72 -16.21 -15.41
C ASP A 217 -5.12 -14.85 -15.82
N ARG A 218 -5.11 -13.86 -14.94
CA ARG A 218 -4.59 -12.50 -15.21
C ARG A 218 -4.36 -11.72 -13.91
N PHE A 219 -3.46 -10.76 -14.00
CA PHE A 219 -3.34 -9.67 -13.04
C PHE A 219 -3.92 -8.39 -13.65
N LEU A 220 -4.67 -7.62 -12.87
CA LEU A 220 -5.18 -6.31 -13.25
C LEU A 220 -4.65 -5.29 -12.24
N MET A 221 -4.02 -4.23 -12.74
CA MET A 221 -3.66 -3.06 -11.95
C MET A 221 -4.48 -1.87 -12.41
N VAL A 222 -5.23 -1.24 -11.51
CA VAL A 222 -5.85 0.06 -11.76
C VAL A 222 -5.31 1.08 -10.77
N ILE A 223 -4.96 2.26 -11.26
CA ILE A 223 -4.52 3.38 -10.44
C ILE A 223 -5.13 4.68 -10.95
N ALA A 224 -5.67 5.47 -10.03
CA ALA A 224 -6.24 6.76 -10.32
C ALA A 224 -5.98 7.72 -9.16
N GLN A 225 -5.53 8.93 -9.49
CA GLN A 225 -5.40 10.03 -8.53
C GLN A 225 -6.08 11.27 -9.10
N GLU A 226 -6.94 11.90 -8.31
CA GLU A 226 -7.71 13.07 -8.71
C GLU A 226 -7.54 14.20 -7.69
N ASP A 227 -7.48 15.43 -8.21
CA ASP A 227 -7.59 16.65 -7.41
C ASP A 227 -9.06 16.92 -7.04
N ALA A 228 -9.30 17.99 -6.29
CA ALA A 228 -10.62 18.29 -5.71
C ALA A 228 -11.76 18.46 -6.73
N ASP A 229 -11.45 18.88 -7.96
CA ASP A 229 -12.40 19.05 -9.06
C ASP A 229 -12.55 17.79 -9.95
N GLY A 230 -11.86 16.71 -9.60
CA GLY A 230 -11.80 15.49 -10.40
C GLY A 230 -10.70 15.49 -11.47
N HIS A 231 -9.83 16.50 -11.53
CA HIS A 231 -8.72 16.49 -12.47
C HIS A 231 -7.77 15.32 -12.19
N ARG A 232 -7.59 14.44 -13.18
CA ARG A 232 -6.80 13.22 -13.04
C ARG A 232 -5.31 13.54 -13.17
N THR A 233 -4.57 13.37 -12.08
CA THR A 233 -3.12 13.62 -11.98
C THR A 233 -2.28 12.36 -12.17
N LEU A 234 -2.89 11.18 -12.01
CA LEU A 234 -2.29 9.87 -12.28
C LEU A 234 -3.37 8.92 -12.80
N ASN A 235 -3.09 8.15 -13.85
CA ASN A 235 -4.09 7.28 -14.47
C ASN A 235 -3.47 6.08 -15.18
N GLU A 236 -3.84 4.87 -14.78
CA GLU A 236 -3.57 3.66 -15.56
C GLU A 236 -4.58 2.55 -15.22
N ALA A 237 -4.88 1.72 -16.23
CA ALA A 237 -5.52 0.43 -16.05
C ALA A 237 -4.80 -0.57 -16.97
N LEU A 238 -4.14 -1.56 -16.38
CA LEU A 238 -3.26 -2.50 -17.08
C LEU A 238 -3.64 -3.93 -16.74
N LEU A 239 -3.92 -4.73 -17.76
CA LEU A 239 -4.19 -6.15 -17.63
C LEU A 239 -3.00 -6.95 -18.16
N VAL A 240 -2.52 -7.87 -17.33
CA VAL A 240 -1.28 -8.61 -17.49
C VAL A 240 -1.59 -10.11 -17.52
N ARG A 241 -0.99 -10.80 -18.49
CA ARG A 241 -1.00 -12.28 -18.57
C ARG A 241 0.40 -12.78 -18.90
N GLU A 242 0.77 -13.90 -18.32
CA GLU A 242 2.10 -14.47 -18.59
C GLU A 242 2.23 -14.86 -20.07
N GLY A 243 3.32 -14.41 -20.71
CA GLY A 243 3.62 -14.71 -22.11
C GLY A 243 2.83 -13.89 -23.14
N GLU A 244 1.93 -13.02 -22.71
CA GLU A 244 1.20 -12.10 -23.59
C GLU A 244 1.69 -10.66 -23.42
N ARG A 245 1.28 -9.80 -24.35
CA ARG A 245 1.52 -8.36 -24.24
C ARG A 245 0.52 -7.75 -23.26
N ASP A 246 0.98 -6.83 -22.42
CA ASP A 246 0.11 -6.08 -21.52
C ASP A 246 -0.96 -5.30 -22.29
N LEU A 247 -2.18 -5.33 -21.76
CA LEU A 247 -3.33 -4.65 -22.33
C LEU A 247 -3.69 -3.42 -21.49
N GLN A 248 -3.71 -2.25 -22.12
CA GLN A 248 -4.22 -1.03 -21.52
C GLN A 248 -5.75 -1.02 -21.61
N LEU A 249 -6.43 -0.81 -20.48
CA LEU A 249 -7.88 -0.87 -20.37
C LEU A 249 -8.55 0.51 -20.31
N GLY A 250 -8.04 1.45 -21.12
CA GLY A 250 -8.64 2.78 -21.27
C GLY A 250 -8.54 3.64 -20.01
N TRP A 251 -9.46 4.58 -19.87
CA TRP A 251 -9.52 5.52 -18.76
C TRP A 251 -10.46 5.00 -17.66
N PRO A 252 -9.95 4.55 -16.49
CA PRO A 252 -10.79 4.02 -15.43
C PRO A 252 -11.66 5.10 -14.78
N HIS A 253 -12.95 4.80 -14.61
CA HIS A 253 -13.91 5.61 -13.84
C HIS A 253 -14.52 4.73 -12.75
N ALA A 254 -14.56 5.21 -11.51
CA ALA A 254 -15.15 4.50 -10.39
C ALA A 254 -16.51 5.08 -9.97
N ASP A 255 -17.53 4.22 -9.91
CA ASP A 255 -18.77 4.49 -9.18
C ASP A 255 -18.69 3.82 -7.82
N ILE A 256 -18.63 4.60 -6.75
CA ILE A 256 -18.44 4.10 -5.38
C ILE A 256 -19.71 4.33 -4.57
N THR A 257 -20.24 3.27 -3.96
CA THR A 257 -21.32 3.37 -2.97
C THR A 257 -20.69 3.45 -1.59
N TYR A 258 -20.86 4.60 -0.94
CA TYR A 258 -20.37 4.85 0.40
C TYR A 258 -21.43 4.51 1.45
N ARG A 259 -20.97 4.06 2.63
CA ARG A 259 -21.83 3.95 3.82
C ARG A 259 -22.33 5.36 4.22
N PRO A 260 -23.64 5.59 4.38
CA PRO A 260 -24.18 6.87 4.82
C PRO A 260 -23.53 7.38 6.10
N GLY A 261 -23.29 8.69 6.16
CA GLY A 261 -22.60 9.36 7.26
C GLY A 261 -21.09 9.14 7.30
N THR A 262 -20.50 8.48 6.29
CA THR A 262 -19.06 8.21 6.23
C THR A 262 -18.49 8.43 4.83
N ARG A 263 -17.18 8.22 4.68
CA ARG A 263 -16.50 8.05 3.37
C ARG A 263 -16.05 6.61 3.12
N HIS A 264 -16.59 5.66 3.87
CA HIS A 264 -16.21 4.26 3.79
C HIS A 264 -16.92 3.58 2.60
N PRO A 265 -16.19 3.03 1.61
CA PRO A 265 -16.80 2.32 0.49
C PRO A 265 -17.40 0.99 0.97
N GLU A 266 -18.61 0.65 0.50
CA GLU A 266 -19.21 -0.68 0.72
C GLU A 266 -19.13 -1.56 -0.53
N ARG A 267 -19.23 -0.94 -1.71
CA ARG A 267 -19.09 -1.56 -3.02
C ARG A 267 -18.70 -0.52 -4.05
N ALA A 268 -18.11 -0.95 -5.15
CA ALA A 268 -17.80 -0.08 -6.28
C ALA A 268 -17.93 -0.82 -7.61
N VAL A 269 -18.02 -0.05 -8.70
CA VAL A 269 -17.83 -0.54 -10.06
C VAL A 269 -16.76 0.31 -10.71
N ILE A 270 -15.72 -0.32 -11.24
CA ILE A 270 -14.70 0.36 -12.05
C ILE A 270 -15.01 0.10 -13.52
N HIS A 271 -15.36 1.16 -14.22
CA HIS A 271 -15.59 1.16 -15.67
C HIS A 271 -14.25 1.22 -16.38
N LEU A 272 -14.02 0.26 -17.26
CA LEU A 272 -12.81 0.04 -18.04
C LEU A 272 -13.18 -0.08 -19.52
N THR A 273 -12.19 -0.03 -20.41
CA THR A 273 -12.43 -0.17 -21.86
C THR A 273 -11.28 -0.89 -22.54
N ASP A 274 -11.57 -2.00 -23.22
CA ASP A 274 -10.52 -2.77 -23.90
C ASP A 274 -9.97 -2.05 -25.17
N PRO A 275 -8.91 -2.56 -25.81
CA PRO A 275 -8.36 -1.96 -27.04
C PRO A 275 -9.33 -1.93 -28.23
N ALA A 276 -10.38 -2.75 -28.23
CA ALA A 276 -11.44 -2.76 -29.23
C ALA A 276 -12.60 -1.79 -28.88
N ARG A 277 -12.45 -1.00 -27.81
CA ARG A 277 -13.45 -0.07 -27.25
C ARG A 277 -14.68 -0.77 -26.66
N LYS A 278 -14.58 -2.05 -26.30
CA LYS A 278 -15.62 -2.74 -25.55
C LYS A 278 -15.61 -2.24 -24.10
N PRO A 279 -16.75 -1.78 -23.55
CA PRO A 279 -16.88 -1.49 -22.13
C PRO A 279 -16.68 -2.76 -21.29
N LEU A 280 -15.98 -2.60 -20.17
CA LEU A 280 -15.76 -3.64 -19.17
C LEU A 280 -16.12 -3.05 -17.79
N GLU A 281 -16.73 -3.87 -16.94
CA GLU A 281 -17.07 -3.48 -15.56
C GLU A 281 -16.36 -4.42 -14.59
N LEU A 282 -15.50 -3.85 -13.75
CA LEU A 282 -14.89 -4.52 -12.62
C LEU A 282 -15.76 -4.24 -11.39
N GLY A 283 -16.60 -5.19 -11.02
CA GLY A 283 -17.37 -5.12 -9.77
C GLY A 283 -16.46 -5.34 -8.56
N VAL A 284 -16.67 -4.55 -7.50
CA VAL A 284 -15.88 -4.57 -6.27
C VAL A 284 -16.81 -4.80 -5.07
N GLU A 285 -16.52 -5.84 -4.29
CA GLU A 285 -17.17 -6.13 -3.01
C GLU A 285 -16.14 -6.10 -1.89
N ILE A 286 -16.35 -5.22 -0.91
CA ILE A 286 -15.43 -5.04 0.22
C ILE A 286 -15.61 -6.18 1.23
N LEU A 287 -14.53 -6.86 1.57
CA LEU A 287 -14.52 -8.00 2.50
C LEU A 287 -13.99 -7.61 3.88
N ASN A 288 -12.90 -6.84 3.93
CA ASN A 288 -12.25 -6.39 5.16
C ASN A 288 -11.54 -5.06 4.91
N SER A 289 -11.35 -4.24 5.94
CA SER A 289 -10.76 -2.90 5.80
C SER A 289 -9.73 -2.63 6.89
N SER A 290 -8.53 -2.25 6.47
CA SER A 290 -7.43 -1.89 7.37
C SER A 290 -6.99 -0.45 7.11
N PRO A 291 -7.35 0.52 7.98
CA PRO A 291 -6.92 1.90 7.82
C PRO A 291 -5.41 2.02 8.09
N LEU A 292 -4.63 2.48 7.10
CA LEU A 292 -3.17 2.53 7.21
C LEU A 292 -2.67 3.56 8.23
N ALA A 293 -3.53 4.49 8.64
CA ALA A 293 -3.26 5.43 9.72
C ALA A 293 -3.28 4.80 11.13
N VAL A 294 -3.69 3.53 11.26
CA VAL A 294 -3.71 2.80 12.52
C VAL A 294 -2.68 1.68 12.48
N GLY A 295 -1.61 1.80 13.27
CA GLY A 295 -0.57 0.78 13.41
C GLY A 295 0.43 0.68 12.23
N ALA A 296 0.03 1.03 11.00
CA ALA A 296 0.88 0.96 9.81
C ALA A 296 1.71 2.23 9.55
N GLY A 297 1.45 3.32 10.26
CA GLY A 297 2.29 4.52 10.23
C GLY A 297 2.14 5.42 9.01
N TYR A 298 1.02 5.30 8.29
CA TYR A 298 0.69 6.21 7.20
C TYR A 298 0.00 7.46 7.75
N PRO A 299 0.22 8.65 7.16
CA PRO A 299 -0.53 9.83 7.55
C PRO A 299 -2.04 9.59 7.42
N PRO A 300 -2.86 10.12 8.35
CA PRO A 300 -2.50 11.00 9.48
C PRO A 300 -2.31 10.27 10.82
N ALA A 301 -1.58 9.14 10.86
CA ALA A 301 -1.28 8.43 12.11
C ALA A 301 -0.70 9.36 13.19
N ALA A 302 -1.22 9.24 14.42
CA ALA A 302 -0.90 10.16 15.51
C ALA A 302 0.23 9.69 16.43
N ASP A 303 0.53 8.38 16.46
CA ASP A 303 1.48 7.80 17.40
C ASP A 303 2.86 7.52 16.78
N TRP A 304 2.91 6.83 15.64
CA TRP A 304 4.13 6.57 14.89
C TRP A 304 3.86 6.75 13.39
N GLN A 305 4.86 7.26 12.67
CA GLN A 305 4.82 7.42 11.22
C GLN A 305 6.17 7.05 10.61
N HIS A 306 6.10 6.55 9.38
CA HIS A 306 7.25 6.25 8.54
C HIS A 306 8.31 7.36 8.48
N GLY A 307 9.58 6.97 8.57
CA GLY A 307 10.74 7.87 8.57
C GLY A 307 11.03 8.55 9.89
N SER A 308 10.26 8.26 10.95
CA SER A 308 10.46 8.82 12.29
C SER A 308 11.50 8.04 13.07
N TRP A 309 12.54 8.73 13.56
CA TRP A 309 13.55 8.13 14.44
C TRP A 309 12.98 7.85 15.84
N GLN A 310 13.07 6.59 16.30
CA GLN A 310 12.59 6.16 17.63
C GLN A 310 13.71 5.71 18.58
N GLY A 311 14.97 5.75 18.15
CA GLY A 311 16.09 5.15 18.88
C GLY A 311 16.51 3.81 18.28
N ARG A 312 17.70 3.34 18.65
CA ARG A 312 18.23 2.06 18.17
C ARG A 312 17.46 0.88 18.75
N GLY A 313 17.15 -0.11 17.92
CA GLY A 313 16.46 -1.32 18.34
C GLY A 313 15.07 -1.06 18.93
N TRP A 314 14.38 0.01 18.51
CA TRP A 314 13.04 0.29 18.98
C TRP A 314 12.06 -0.71 18.39
N THR A 315 11.21 -1.29 19.24
CA THR A 315 10.13 -2.18 18.87
C THR A 315 8.88 -1.84 19.66
N ASP A 316 7.71 -2.01 19.03
CA ASP A 316 6.42 -1.78 19.67
C ASP A 316 5.39 -2.77 19.12
N ARG A 317 4.60 -3.35 20.03
CA ARG A 317 3.51 -4.27 19.73
C ARG A 317 2.24 -3.73 20.36
N ARG A 318 1.18 -3.56 19.56
CA ARG A 318 -0.09 -2.99 20.02
C ARG A 318 -1.27 -3.67 19.38
N THR A 319 -2.40 -3.65 20.08
CA THR A 319 -3.70 -4.04 19.53
C THR A 319 -4.64 -2.84 19.60
N TYR A 320 -5.30 -2.56 18.50
CA TYR A 320 -6.29 -1.50 18.36
C TYR A 320 -7.66 -2.14 18.21
N ASP A 321 -8.63 -1.64 18.98
CA ASP A 321 -10.04 -1.96 18.80
C ASP A 321 -10.63 -0.99 17.76
N LEU A 322 -11.18 -1.55 16.68
CA LEU A 322 -11.78 -0.83 15.56
C LEU A 322 -13.31 -0.98 15.53
N SER A 323 -13.91 -1.60 16.55
CA SER A 323 -15.37 -1.75 16.66
C SER A 323 -16.09 -0.41 16.86
N ASP A 324 -15.40 0.56 17.46
CA ASP A 324 -15.84 1.96 17.58
C ASP A 324 -14.98 2.87 16.68
N PRO A 325 -15.48 3.28 15.50
CA PRO A 325 -14.77 4.20 14.62
C PRO A 325 -14.41 5.55 15.26
N THR A 326 -15.13 5.97 16.30
CA THR A 326 -14.84 7.24 17.00
C THR A 326 -13.60 7.17 17.87
N ALA A 327 -13.11 5.97 18.18
CA ALA A 327 -11.85 5.77 18.88
C ALA A 327 -10.62 6.13 18.02
N HIS A 328 -10.77 6.11 16.68
CA HIS A 328 -9.72 6.43 15.72
C HIS A 328 -10.20 7.45 14.68
N PRO A 329 -10.59 8.67 15.10
CA PRO A 329 -11.27 9.62 14.23
C PRO A 329 -10.42 10.04 13.02
N MET A 330 -9.09 10.00 13.17
CA MET A 330 -8.15 10.33 12.10
C MET A 330 -8.05 9.24 11.02
N ALA A 331 -8.48 8.01 11.29
CA ALA A 331 -8.39 6.90 10.35
C ALA A 331 -9.20 7.13 9.07
N ALA A 332 -10.35 7.82 9.18
CA ALA A 332 -11.21 8.18 8.05
C ALA A 332 -10.58 9.22 7.10
N TYR A 333 -9.52 9.90 7.55
CA TYR A 333 -8.79 10.92 6.78
C TYR A 333 -7.43 10.43 6.29
N GLY A 334 -7.18 9.13 6.36
CA GLY A 334 -6.04 8.45 5.74
C GLY A 334 -6.46 7.48 4.65
N VAL A 335 -5.48 6.87 4.00
CA VAL A 335 -5.72 5.82 3.02
C VAL A 335 -6.10 4.52 3.76
N THR A 336 -7.06 3.79 3.21
CA THR A 336 -7.51 2.49 3.72
C THR A 336 -7.30 1.41 2.68
N ASP A 337 -6.63 0.33 3.07
CA ASP A 337 -6.54 -0.89 2.27
C ASP A 337 -7.78 -1.73 2.54
N HIS A 338 -8.63 -1.83 1.53
CA HIS A 338 -9.78 -2.73 1.56
C HIS A 338 -9.44 -4.04 0.86
N ALA A 339 -9.40 -5.14 1.61
CA ALA A 339 -9.46 -6.47 1.01
C ALA A 339 -10.79 -6.62 0.29
N ALA A 340 -10.76 -7.00 -0.98
CA ALA A 340 -11.95 -7.05 -1.81
C ALA A 340 -12.00 -8.28 -2.71
N ARG A 341 -13.24 -8.70 -2.98
CA ARG A 341 -13.57 -9.64 -4.05
C ARG A 341 -13.96 -8.85 -5.29
N PHE A 342 -13.39 -9.22 -6.42
CA PHE A 342 -13.59 -8.56 -7.69
C PHE A 342 -14.27 -9.48 -8.69
N THR A 343 -15.13 -8.93 -9.55
CA THR A 343 -15.73 -9.67 -10.66
C THR A 343 -15.51 -8.93 -11.97
N LEU A 344 -14.92 -9.61 -12.96
CA LEU A 344 -14.69 -9.08 -14.31
C LEU A 344 -14.96 -10.16 -15.35
N ASP A 345 -15.84 -9.92 -16.31
CA ASP A 345 -16.25 -10.89 -17.35
C ASP A 345 -16.62 -12.27 -16.76
N GLY A 346 -17.33 -12.28 -15.63
CA GLY A 346 -17.78 -13.51 -14.94
C GLY A 346 -16.68 -14.27 -14.18
N ARG A 347 -15.48 -13.70 -14.07
CA ARG A 347 -14.34 -14.30 -13.35
C ARG A 347 -14.15 -13.59 -12.02
N ILE A 348 -13.78 -14.36 -11.00
CA ILE A 348 -13.55 -13.86 -9.65
C ILE A 348 -12.06 -13.61 -9.46
N GLY A 349 -11.72 -12.47 -8.87
CA GLY A 349 -10.39 -12.13 -8.42
C GLY A 349 -10.41 -11.62 -6.98
N HIS A 350 -9.25 -11.59 -6.35
CA HIS A 350 -9.07 -11.01 -5.01
C HIS A 350 -7.86 -10.09 -5.03
N GLY A 351 -7.87 -9.09 -4.15
CA GLY A 351 -6.80 -8.12 -4.07
C GLY A 351 -7.18 -6.97 -3.15
N ILE A 352 -6.61 -5.81 -3.44
CA ILE A 352 -6.81 -4.60 -2.66
C ILE A 352 -7.61 -3.60 -3.48
N PHE A 353 -8.61 -2.98 -2.86
CA PHE A 353 -9.22 -1.73 -3.28
C PHE A 353 -8.71 -0.65 -2.32
N GLU A 354 -7.50 -0.12 -2.55
CA GLU A 354 -6.94 0.93 -1.70
C GLU A 354 -7.65 2.23 -2.05
N HIS A 355 -8.23 2.88 -1.04
CA HIS A 355 -9.07 4.05 -1.21
C HIS A 355 -8.64 5.16 -0.27
N GLY A 356 -8.48 6.36 -0.81
CA GLY A 356 -8.22 7.57 -0.05
C GLY A 356 -9.08 8.71 -0.57
N THR A 357 -9.79 9.40 0.32
CA THR A 357 -10.62 10.55 -0.04
C THR A 357 -10.60 11.62 1.04
N PHE A 358 -9.95 12.74 0.76
CA PHE A 358 -9.76 13.84 1.72
C PHE A 358 -10.23 15.14 1.12
N GLY A 359 -10.83 16.02 1.93
CA GLY A 359 -11.30 17.31 1.45
C GLY A 359 -12.46 17.20 0.44
N ARG A 360 -12.56 18.21 -0.43
CA ARG A 360 -13.54 18.27 -1.52
C ARG A 360 -13.18 17.27 -2.62
N HIS A 361 -14.18 16.61 -3.18
CA HIS A 361 -14.05 15.84 -4.41
C HIS A 361 -15.38 15.92 -5.18
N ASP A 362 -15.42 16.80 -6.18
CA ASP A 362 -16.65 17.11 -6.94
C ASP A 362 -17.30 15.87 -7.57
N PRO A 363 -16.54 14.92 -8.18
CA PRO A 363 -17.12 13.70 -8.74
C PRO A 363 -17.82 12.80 -7.70
N SER A 364 -17.34 12.77 -6.46
CA SER A 364 -17.98 12.00 -5.38
C SER A 364 -19.05 12.80 -4.63
N GLY A 365 -19.23 14.09 -4.94
CA GLY A 365 -20.14 14.99 -4.22
C GLY A 365 -19.67 15.42 -2.84
N PHE A 366 -18.41 15.16 -2.46
CA PHE A 366 -17.87 15.62 -1.18
C PHE A 366 -17.48 17.09 -1.28
N THR A 367 -18.02 17.94 -0.41
CA THR A 367 -17.90 19.41 -0.54
C THR A 367 -16.78 20.04 0.28
N GLY A 368 -16.14 19.27 1.17
CA GLY A 368 -15.12 19.77 2.10
C GLY A 368 -14.59 18.64 2.97
N TYR A 369 -13.69 18.93 3.92
CA TYR A 369 -13.04 17.90 4.75
C TYR A 369 -14.00 17.13 5.64
N ASP A 370 -15.03 17.78 6.17
CA ASP A 370 -16.06 17.21 7.05
C ASP A 370 -17.25 16.60 6.30
N SER A 371 -17.30 16.74 4.97
CA SER A 371 -18.38 16.19 4.13
C SER A 371 -18.31 14.66 4.09
N VAL A 372 -19.47 14.01 4.19
CA VAL A 372 -19.65 12.55 4.16
C VAL A 372 -20.84 12.20 3.26
N ALA A 373 -20.94 10.93 2.86
CA ALA A 373 -22.05 10.46 2.03
C ALA A 373 -23.40 10.60 2.76
N GLY A 374 -24.45 10.94 2.02
CA GLY A 374 -25.82 11.13 2.53
C GLY A 374 -26.59 9.84 2.80
#